data_AF-A0A7R9Z987-F1
#
_entry.id   AF-A0A7R9Z987-F1
#
_cell.length_a   1.000
_cell.length_b   1.000
_cell.length_c   1.000
_cell.angle_alpha   90.00
_cell.angle_beta   90.00
_cell.angle_gamma   90.00
#
_symmetry.space_group_name_H-M   'P 1'
#
loop_
_entity.id
_entity.type
_entity.pdbx_description
1 polymer ?
#
loop_
_entity_poly.entity_id
_entity_poly.type
_entity_poly.pdbx_seq_one_letter_code
_entity_poly.pdbx_strand_id
1 'polypeptide(L)'
;DDQADRLKIMMILRDPVARELSVYNHKVYMHENRIGEKMFGNDIAEEGGNLLSFEEYADRTLEFINPNGSCREEKLKARPYFYQNCFGLYASHLKRWMTAFNSSNILVLSYEELVRDEEQFKWRVHSFLGFDKELVLEKMERVNLKKSEHKLDFPSCSVQSKLASAFRPTNEELYNLLQTKRLPIMEQRPFPEFVISNC
;
A
#
# COMPACT_ATOMS: atom_id res chain seq x y z
N ASP A 1 -4.19 33.07 1.40
CA ASP A 1 -3.22 31.98 1.22
C ASP A 1 -3.82 30.67 1.67
N ASP A 2 -4.21 29.83 0.71
CA ASP A 2 -4.69 28.49 1.01
C ASP A 2 -3.46 27.58 1.26
N GLN A 3 -3.27 27.15 2.50
CA GLN A 3 -2.19 26.23 2.85
C GLN A 3 -2.27 24.93 2.05
N ALA A 4 -3.46 24.54 1.57
CA ALA A 4 -3.66 23.36 0.73
C ALA A 4 -2.90 23.46 -0.61
N ASP A 5 -2.78 24.66 -1.18
CA ASP A 5 -2.10 24.87 -2.47
C ASP A 5 -0.57 24.69 -2.40
N ARG A 6 -0.01 24.74 -1.18
CA ARG A 6 1.43 24.59 -0.94
C ARG A 6 1.82 23.21 -0.43
N LEU A 7 0.85 22.40 0.00
CA LEU A 7 1.11 21.06 0.53
C LEU A 7 1.56 20.13 -0.60
N LYS A 8 2.66 19.39 -0.37
CA LYS A 8 3.14 18.34 -1.26
C LYS A 8 2.76 16.98 -0.66
N ILE A 9 2.13 16.13 -1.46
CA ILE A 9 1.68 14.80 -1.07
C ILE A 9 2.47 13.77 -1.89
N MET A 10 3.08 12.81 -1.20
CA MET A 10 3.75 11.68 -1.84
C MET A 10 3.04 10.39 -1.45
N MET A 11 2.69 9.58 -2.45
CA MET A 11 2.08 8.27 -2.27
C MET A 11 3.04 7.19 -2.80
N ILE A 12 3.61 6.39 -1.89
CA ILE A 12 4.50 5.28 -2.26
C ILE A 12 3.65 4.01 -2.32
N LEU A 13 3.51 3.45 -3.51
CA LEU A 13 2.68 2.29 -3.79
C LEU A 13 3.56 1.06 -3.98
N ARG A 14 3.11 -0.07 -3.45
CA ARG A 14 3.67 -1.41 -3.63
C ARG A 14 2.56 -2.30 -4.17
N ASP A 15 2.90 -3.38 -4.87
CA ASP A 15 1.95 -4.45 -5.19
C ASP A 15 0.97 -4.72 -4.02
N PRO A 16 -0.36 -4.62 -4.23
CA PRO A 16 -1.33 -4.67 -3.15
C PRO A 16 -1.36 -6.04 -2.44
N VAL A 17 -1.05 -7.14 -3.13
CA VAL A 17 -0.95 -8.47 -2.50
C VAL A 17 0.23 -8.51 -1.53
N ALA A 18 1.39 -8.05 -1.96
CA ALA A 18 2.59 -7.95 -1.15
C ALA A 18 2.44 -6.92 0.00
N ARG A 19 1.62 -5.88 -0.22
CA ARG A 19 1.23 -4.91 0.83
C ARG A 19 0.39 -5.57 1.92
N GLU A 20 -0.59 -6.40 1.55
CA GLU A 20 -1.42 -7.15 2.50
C GLU A 20 -0.61 -8.17 3.30
N LEU A 21 0.29 -8.92 2.65
CA LEU A 21 1.23 -9.79 3.37
C LEU A 21 2.08 -9.01 4.38
N SER A 22 2.51 -7.81 4.00
CA SER A 22 3.25 -6.94 4.90
C SER A 22 2.40 -6.43 6.07
N VAL A 23 1.09 -6.18 5.89
CA VAL A 23 0.16 -5.86 7.00
C VAL A 23 0.07 -7.06 7.93
N TYR A 24 -0.22 -8.24 7.39
CA TYR A 24 -0.37 -9.46 8.16
C TYR A 24 0.86 -9.75 9.02
N ASN A 25 2.06 -9.78 8.43
CA ASN A 25 3.30 -9.99 9.16
C ASN A 25 3.54 -8.94 10.25
N HIS A 26 3.16 -7.69 10.00
CA HIS A 26 3.24 -6.64 11.01
C HIS A 26 2.29 -6.92 12.18
N LYS A 27 1.05 -7.33 11.89
CA LYS A 27 0.06 -7.68 12.93
C LYS A 27 0.50 -8.90 13.73
N VAL A 28 1.04 -9.94 13.07
CA VAL A 28 1.59 -11.14 13.73
C VAL A 28 2.68 -10.75 14.73
N TYR A 29 3.66 -9.95 14.29
CA TYR A 29 4.71 -9.44 15.19
C TYR A 29 4.12 -8.68 16.39
N MET A 30 3.13 -7.81 16.15
CA MET A 30 2.51 -7.02 17.21
C MET A 30 1.75 -7.89 18.20
N HIS A 31 1.05 -8.93 17.71
CA HIS A 31 0.34 -9.91 18.53
C HIS A 31 1.31 -10.70 19.43
N GLU A 32 2.36 -11.29 18.86
CA GLU A 32 3.37 -12.07 19.60
C GLU A 32 4.04 -11.25 20.70
N ASN A 33 4.33 -9.98 20.42
CA ASN A 33 5.01 -9.08 21.36
C ASN A 33 4.04 -8.32 22.28
N ARG A 34 2.73 -8.63 22.22
CA ARG A 34 1.65 -7.95 22.98
C ARG A 34 1.66 -6.43 22.84
N ILE A 35 2.12 -5.93 21.69
CA ILE A 35 2.17 -4.50 21.40
C ILE A 35 0.82 -4.09 20.82
N GLY A 36 0.09 -3.20 21.51
CA GLY A 36 -1.16 -2.66 20.98
C GLY A 36 -2.31 -3.67 20.89
N GLU A 37 -2.36 -4.64 21.81
CA GLU A 37 -3.38 -5.72 21.93
C GLU A 37 -4.83 -5.26 21.69
N LYS A 38 -5.17 -4.01 22.03
CA LYS A 38 -6.53 -3.50 21.88
C LYS A 38 -6.87 -2.95 20.49
N MET A 39 -5.90 -2.68 19.62
CA MET A 39 -6.12 -1.86 18.42
C MET A 39 -5.67 -2.50 17.10
N PHE A 40 -4.70 -3.43 17.11
CA PHE A 40 -4.11 -3.97 15.86
C PHE A 40 -4.01 -5.51 15.78
N GLY A 41 -4.22 -6.24 16.88
CA GLY A 41 -3.99 -7.70 16.93
C GLY A 41 -5.25 -8.57 16.94
N ASN A 42 -6.44 -7.99 17.10
CA ASN A 42 -7.68 -8.76 17.29
C ASN A 42 -8.31 -9.27 15.99
N ASP A 43 -7.91 -8.74 14.84
CA ASP A 43 -8.46 -9.15 13.53
C ASP A 43 -7.71 -10.33 12.89
N ILE A 44 -6.51 -10.61 13.39
CA ILE A 44 -5.66 -11.73 12.96
C ILE A 44 -5.67 -12.92 13.93
N ALA A 45 -6.53 -12.91 14.93
CA ALA A 45 -6.70 -14.01 15.87
C ALA A 45 -8.17 -14.39 16.02
N GLU A 46 -8.42 -15.66 16.34
CA GLU A 46 -9.75 -16.18 16.68
C GLU A 46 -10.14 -15.92 18.14
N GLU A 47 -11.41 -16.15 18.48
CA GLU A 47 -11.86 -16.24 19.86
C GLU A 47 -11.16 -17.42 20.54
N GLY A 48 -10.09 -17.12 21.29
CA GLY A 48 -9.17 -18.11 21.84
C GLY A 48 -7.69 -17.73 21.70
N GLY A 49 -7.39 -16.72 20.88
CA GLY A 49 -6.04 -16.18 20.73
C GLY A 49 -5.16 -16.91 19.70
N ASN A 50 -5.70 -17.92 19.01
CA ASN A 50 -4.99 -18.57 17.91
C ASN A 50 -4.85 -17.62 16.72
N LEU A 51 -3.63 -17.52 16.19
CA LEU A 51 -3.35 -16.73 14.99
C LEU A 51 -4.01 -17.38 13.77
N LEU A 52 -4.66 -16.54 12.95
CA LEU A 52 -5.11 -16.94 11.63
C LEU A 52 -3.92 -17.20 10.73
N SER A 53 -4.05 -18.18 9.84
CA SER A 53 -3.20 -18.28 8.66
C SER A 53 -3.37 -17.04 7.76
N PHE A 54 -2.40 -16.79 6.88
CA PHE A 54 -2.54 -15.72 5.89
C PHE A 54 -3.70 -15.95 4.92
N GLU A 55 -4.06 -17.20 4.63
CA GLU A 55 -5.20 -17.54 3.79
C GLU A 55 -6.52 -17.11 4.43
N GLU A 56 -6.72 -17.44 5.71
CA GLU A 56 -7.91 -17.00 6.47
C GLU A 56 -7.94 -15.47 6.62
N TYR A 57 -6.79 -14.83 6.84
CA TYR A 57 -6.68 -13.38 6.82
C TYR A 57 -7.08 -12.78 5.46
N ALA A 58 -6.57 -13.34 4.37
CA ALA A 58 -6.88 -12.88 3.01
C ALA A 58 -8.38 -12.99 2.72
N ASP A 59 -9.03 -14.08 3.15
CA ASP A 59 -10.46 -14.27 3.00
C ASP A 59 -11.26 -13.21 3.76
N ARG A 60 -10.86 -12.90 4.99
CA ARG A 60 -11.43 -11.77 5.75
C ARG A 60 -11.21 -10.43 5.05
N THR A 61 -10.05 -10.19 4.46
CA THR A 61 -9.77 -8.97 3.69
C THR A 61 -10.71 -8.83 2.50
N LEU A 62 -10.94 -9.92 1.77
CA LEU A 62 -11.83 -9.93 0.60
C LEU A 62 -13.29 -9.64 0.94
N GLU A 63 -13.75 -9.90 2.17
CA GLU A 63 -15.08 -9.49 2.60
C GLU A 63 -15.30 -7.97 2.56
N PHE A 64 -14.24 -7.16 2.59
CA PHE A 64 -14.31 -5.69 2.57
C PHE A 64 -14.20 -5.12 1.15
N ILE A 65 -13.98 -5.95 0.14
CA ILE A 65 -13.75 -5.53 -1.24
C ILE A 65 -14.98 -5.89 -2.09
N ASN A 66 -15.49 -4.91 -2.82
CA ASN A 66 -16.52 -5.12 -3.82
C ASN A 66 -15.90 -5.68 -5.11
N PRO A 67 -16.66 -6.42 -5.94
CA PRO A 67 -16.16 -6.91 -7.23
C PRO A 67 -15.63 -5.82 -8.18
N ASN A 68 -16.08 -4.57 -7.99
CA ASN A 68 -15.60 -3.41 -8.76
C ASN A 68 -14.31 -2.78 -8.19
N GLY A 69 -13.67 -3.38 -7.17
CA GLY A 69 -12.44 -2.86 -6.57
C GLY A 69 -12.65 -1.69 -5.60
N SER A 70 -13.87 -1.45 -5.12
CA SER A 70 -14.15 -0.45 -4.06
C SER A 70 -14.29 -1.08 -2.68
N CYS A 71 -14.14 -0.27 -1.63
CA CYS A 71 -14.44 -0.71 -0.26
C CYS A 71 -15.93 -0.88 -0.02
N ARG A 72 -16.28 -1.89 0.78
CA ARG A 72 -17.62 -2.08 1.34
C ARG A 72 -17.85 -1.19 2.54
N GLU A 73 -18.46 -0.03 2.31
CA GLU A 73 -18.73 0.95 3.36
C GLU A 73 -19.56 0.40 4.52
N GLU A 74 -20.50 -0.50 4.25
CA GLU A 74 -21.34 -1.13 5.26
C GLU A 74 -20.51 -2.00 6.22
N LYS A 75 -19.52 -2.72 5.70
CA LYS A 75 -18.57 -3.51 6.50
C LYS A 75 -17.65 -2.60 7.31
N LEU A 76 -17.18 -1.49 6.72
CA LEU A 76 -16.35 -0.51 7.41
C LEU A 76 -17.10 0.19 8.56
N LYS A 77 -18.37 0.56 8.37
CA LYS A 77 -19.21 1.15 9.43
C LYS A 77 -19.42 0.16 10.58
N ALA A 78 -19.66 -1.11 10.27
CA ALA A 78 -19.82 -2.15 11.28
C ALA A 78 -18.51 -2.52 11.99
N ARG A 79 -17.36 -2.37 11.30
CA ARG A 79 -16.04 -2.79 11.77
C ARG A 79 -14.96 -1.76 11.40
N PRO A 80 -14.95 -0.57 12.02
CA PRO A 80 -14.09 0.55 11.61
C PRO A 80 -12.59 0.26 11.72
N TYR A 81 -12.19 -0.59 12.65
CA TYR A 81 -10.78 -1.01 12.81
C TYR A 81 -10.23 -1.80 11.61
N PHE A 82 -11.10 -2.34 10.75
CA PHE A 82 -10.74 -3.11 9.56
C PHE A 82 -10.57 -2.24 8.30
N TYR A 83 -10.54 -0.90 8.44
CA TYR A 83 -10.26 0.01 7.34
C TYR A 83 -8.92 -0.28 6.63
N GLN A 84 -7.99 -0.94 7.31
CA GLN A 84 -6.70 -1.34 6.75
C GLN A 84 -6.83 -2.37 5.62
N ASN A 85 -7.89 -3.20 5.62
CA ASN A 85 -8.16 -4.19 4.57
C ASN A 85 -8.49 -3.55 3.21
N CYS A 86 -8.67 -2.24 3.21
CA CYS A 86 -8.96 -1.42 2.06
C CYS A 86 -7.75 -0.59 1.59
N PHE A 87 -6.60 -0.69 2.24
CA PHE A 87 -5.43 0.13 1.91
C PHE A 87 -4.85 -0.14 0.53
N GLY A 88 -4.99 -1.36 0.02
CA GLY A 88 -4.57 -1.72 -1.34
C GLY A 88 -5.42 -1.11 -2.46
N LEU A 89 -6.56 -0.46 -2.16
CA LEU A 89 -7.46 0.11 -3.17
C LEU A 89 -7.02 1.51 -3.61
N TYR A 90 -5.80 1.61 -4.14
CA TYR A 90 -5.09 2.88 -4.35
C TYR A 90 -5.82 3.88 -5.25
N ALA A 91 -6.52 3.43 -6.30
CA ALA A 91 -7.25 4.33 -7.20
C ALA A 91 -8.30 5.16 -6.45
N SER A 92 -9.04 4.52 -5.53
CA SER A 92 -10.07 5.19 -4.73
C SER A 92 -9.48 6.26 -3.81
N HIS A 93 -8.35 5.95 -3.17
CA HIS A 93 -7.64 6.88 -2.28
C HIS A 93 -7.06 8.05 -3.08
N LEU A 94 -6.41 7.77 -4.22
CA LEU A 94 -5.83 8.79 -5.08
C LEU A 94 -6.89 9.75 -5.63
N LYS A 95 -8.03 9.23 -6.09
CA LYS A 95 -9.16 10.06 -6.52
C LYS A 95 -9.61 11.02 -5.44
N ARG A 96 -9.77 10.54 -4.19
CA ARG A 96 -10.14 11.41 -3.06
C ARG A 96 -9.14 12.53 -2.84
N TRP A 97 -7.84 12.23 -2.85
CA TRP A 97 -6.81 13.27 -2.73
C TRP A 97 -6.87 14.27 -3.90
N MET A 98 -7.09 13.81 -5.14
CA MET A 98 -7.23 14.68 -6.31
C MET A 98 -8.50 15.57 -6.28
N THR A 99 -9.49 15.29 -5.42
CA THR A 99 -10.63 16.21 -5.23
C THR A 99 -10.30 17.39 -4.33
N ALA A 100 -9.29 17.25 -3.47
CA ALA A 100 -8.92 18.26 -2.49
C ALA A 100 -7.60 18.99 -2.83
N PHE A 101 -6.72 18.37 -3.63
CA PHE A 101 -5.40 18.91 -3.95
C PHE A 101 -5.15 18.90 -5.46
N ASN A 102 -4.42 19.90 -5.94
CA ASN A 102 -3.98 19.94 -7.33
C ASN A 102 -3.13 18.70 -7.66
N SER A 103 -3.36 18.09 -8.82
CA SER A 103 -2.58 16.92 -9.27
C SER A 103 -1.07 17.21 -9.35
N SER A 104 -0.64 18.46 -9.59
CA SER A 104 0.78 18.85 -9.54
C SER A 104 1.41 18.84 -8.13
N ASN A 105 0.58 18.70 -7.10
CA ASN A 105 0.97 18.59 -5.70
C ASN A 105 0.88 17.15 -5.16
N ILE A 106 0.59 16.17 -6.02
CA ILE A 106 0.56 14.75 -5.67
C ILE A 106 1.57 14.01 -6.53
N LEU A 107 2.55 13.37 -5.92
CA LEU A 107 3.52 12.50 -6.58
C LEU A 107 3.23 11.04 -6.21
N VAL A 108 3.06 10.18 -7.21
CA VAL A 108 2.95 8.73 -6.98
C VAL A 108 4.27 8.05 -7.32
N LEU A 109 4.75 7.22 -6.40
CA LEU A 109 6.05 6.56 -6.45
C LEU A 109 5.90 5.04 -6.35
N SER A 110 6.75 4.29 -7.03
CA SER A 110 6.83 2.83 -6.91
C SER A 110 7.79 2.44 -5.79
N TYR A 111 7.34 1.56 -4.91
CA TYR A 111 8.19 0.91 -3.91
C TYR A 111 9.21 -0.04 -4.57
N GLU A 112 8.86 -0.64 -5.71
CA GLU A 112 9.76 -1.48 -6.48
C GLU A 112 10.91 -0.67 -7.09
N GLU A 113 10.67 0.59 -7.51
CA GLU A 113 11.75 1.53 -7.90
C GLU A 113 12.65 1.82 -6.71
N LEU A 114 12.10 2.12 -5.53
CA LEU A 114 12.90 2.31 -4.30
C LEU A 114 13.84 1.12 -4.02
N VAL A 115 13.39 -0.11 -4.25
CA VAL A 115 14.18 -1.33 -4.01
C VAL A 115 15.22 -1.59 -5.11
N ARG A 116 14.93 -1.25 -6.37
CA ARG A 116 15.76 -1.61 -7.53
C ARG A 116 16.67 -0.49 -8.00
N ASP A 117 16.21 0.75 -7.91
CA ASP A 117 16.85 1.96 -8.38
C ASP A 117 16.60 3.10 -7.37
N GLU A 118 17.30 2.97 -6.25
CA GLU A 118 17.19 3.88 -5.11
C GLU A 118 17.55 5.33 -5.49
N GLU A 119 18.55 5.51 -6.36
CA GLU A 119 19.00 6.82 -6.82
C GLU A 119 17.90 7.54 -7.60
N GLN A 120 17.27 6.84 -8.56
CA GLN A 120 16.16 7.40 -9.33
C GLN A 120 14.97 7.73 -8.44
N PHE A 121 14.60 6.83 -7.51
CA PHE A 121 13.51 7.09 -6.56
C PHE A 121 13.74 8.38 -5.78
N LYS A 122 14.94 8.56 -5.21
CA LYS A 122 15.26 9.78 -4.46
C LYS A 122 15.31 11.00 -5.37
N TRP A 123 15.83 10.89 -6.58
CA TRP A 123 15.82 11.99 -7.54
C TRP A 123 14.40 12.52 -7.78
N ARG A 124 13.39 11.64 -7.88
CA ARG A 124 11.98 12.05 -8.01
C ARG A 124 11.50 12.81 -6.79
N VAL A 125 11.77 12.28 -5.59
CA VAL A 125 11.41 12.94 -4.32
C VAL A 125 12.04 14.34 -4.23
N HIS A 126 13.34 14.45 -4.46
CA HIS A 126 14.06 15.72 -4.42
C HIS A 126 13.53 16.72 -5.46
N SER A 127 13.35 16.27 -6.70
CA SER A 127 12.81 17.10 -7.78
C SER A 127 11.41 17.61 -7.44
N PHE A 128 10.58 16.80 -6.79
CA PHE A 128 9.22 17.17 -6.41
C PHE A 128 9.17 18.16 -5.24
N LEU A 129 10.10 18.04 -4.30
CA LEU A 129 10.27 18.97 -3.18
C LEU A 129 10.98 20.27 -3.60
N GLY A 130 11.57 20.33 -4.80
CA GLY A 130 12.29 21.49 -5.30
C GLY A 130 13.70 21.62 -4.74
N PHE A 131 14.32 20.51 -4.32
CA PHE A 131 15.73 20.49 -3.94
C PHE A 131 16.63 20.39 -5.16
N ASP A 132 17.78 21.07 -5.10
CA ASP A 132 18.79 21.01 -6.15
C ASP A 132 19.39 19.60 -6.27
N LYS A 133 19.73 19.21 -7.51
CA LYS A 133 20.21 17.87 -7.87
C LYS A 133 21.56 17.49 -7.22
N GLU A 134 22.28 18.45 -6.63
CA GLU A 134 23.65 18.27 -6.12
C GLU A 134 23.72 17.70 -4.70
N LEU A 135 22.57 17.41 -4.06
CA LEU A 135 22.57 16.67 -2.80
C LEU A 135 23.14 15.26 -3.03
N VAL A 136 24.30 14.98 -2.45
CA VAL A 136 24.85 13.62 -2.37
C VAL A 136 23.91 12.80 -1.51
N LEU A 137 23.25 11.82 -2.12
CA LEU A 137 22.26 11.00 -1.44
C LEU A 137 22.92 9.75 -0.91
N GLU A 138 23.29 9.77 0.37
CA GLU A 138 23.77 8.57 1.07
C GLU A 138 22.81 7.41 0.88
N LYS A 139 23.36 6.21 0.70
CA LYS A 139 22.58 4.98 0.55
C LYS A 139 21.67 4.77 1.75
N MET A 140 20.40 4.48 1.51
CA MET A 140 19.44 4.20 2.56
C MET A 140 19.72 2.83 3.17
N GLU A 141 19.83 2.79 4.49
CA GLU A 141 19.93 1.53 5.20
C GLU A 141 18.59 0.80 5.17
N ARG A 142 18.60 -0.45 4.71
CA ARG A 142 17.43 -1.31 4.77
C ARG A 142 17.25 -1.85 6.18
N VAL A 143 16.43 -1.16 6.96
CA VAL A 143 16.14 -1.54 8.34
C VAL A 143 14.78 -2.24 8.42
N ASN A 144 14.77 -3.57 8.50
CA ASN A 144 13.57 -4.34 8.89
C ASN A 144 13.88 -5.18 10.12
N LEU A 145 13.88 -4.54 11.28
CA LEU A 145 14.30 -5.13 12.56
C LEU A 145 13.23 -6.03 13.19
N LYS A 146 12.01 -6.05 12.63
CA LYS A 146 10.91 -6.86 13.16
C LYS A 146 11.06 -8.31 12.69
N LYS A 147 11.61 -9.14 13.57
CA LYS A 147 11.68 -10.59 13.41
C LYS A 147 10.53 -11.23 14.17
N SER A 148 9.88 -12.20 13.54
CA SER A 148 8.84 -13.06 14.09
C SER A 148 9.05 -14.44 13.51
N GLU A 149 8.87 -15.49 14.31
CA GLU A 149 8.99 -16.89 13.83
C GLU A 149 7.85 -17.26 12.88
N HIS A 150 6.71 -16.58 12.98
CA HIS A 150 5.53 -16.76 12.13
C HIS A 150 5.48 -15.78 10.95
N LYS A 151 6.56 -15.04 10.71
CA LYS A 151 6.67 -14.15 9.54
C LYS A 151 6.71 -14.98 8.27
N LEU A 152 5.79 -14.71 7.35
CA LEU A 152 5.75 -15.33 6.05
C LEU A 152 6.53 -14.51 5.02
N ASP A 153 7.40 -15.16 4.26
CA ASP A 153 8.09 -14.51 3.15
C ASP A 153 7.17 -14.34 1.95
N PHE A 154 6.36 -15.37 1.64
CA PHE A 154 5.46 -15.40 0.49
C PHE A 154 4.14 -16.13 0.78
N PRO A 155 3.01 -15.72 0.17
CA PRO A 155 1.76 -16.47 0.25
C PRO A 155 1.78 -17.68 -0.70
N SER A 156 0.83 -18.61 -0.51
CA SER A 156 0.59 -19.65 -1.51
C SER A 156 0.13 -19.05 -2.85
N CYS A 157 0.36 -19.76 -3.96
CA CYS A 157 -0.07 -19.27 -5.28
C CYS A 157 -1.58 -19.08 -5.39
N SER A 158 -2.37 -19.96 -4.78
CA SER A 158 -3.83 -19.84 -4.77
C SER A 158 -4.26 -18.52 -4.12
N VAL A 159 -3.69 -18.17 -2.97
CA VAL A 159 -4.00 -16.91 -2.26
C VAL A 159 -3.51 -15.69 -3.05
N GLN A 160 -2.30 -15.76 -3.64
CA GLN A 160 -1.79 -14.68 -4.50
C GLN A 160 -2.72 -14.42 -5.68
N SER A 161 -3.11 -15.44 -6.43
CA SER A 161 -4.02 -15.32 -7.58
C SER A 161 -5.40 -14.79 -7.16
N LYS A 162 -5.92 -15.25 -6.02
CA LYS A 162 -7.21 -14.80 -5.47
C LYS A 162 -7.18 -13.30 -5.14
N LEU A 163 -6.20 -12.84 -4.36
CA LEU A 163 -6.05 -11.43 -4.01
C LEU A 163 -5.76 -10.57 -5.25
N ALA A 164 -4.87 -11.01 -6.13
CA ALA A 164 -4.55 -10.27 -7.35
C ALA A 164 -5.78 -10.09 -8.25
N SER A 165 -6.61 -11.13 -8.38
CA SER A 165 -7.88 -11.05 -9.13
C SER A 165 -8.84 -10.03 -8.52
N ALA A 166 -8.92 -9.95 -7.18
CA ALA A 166 -9.77 -8.98 -6.50
C ALA A 166 -9.25 -7.54 -6.62
N PHE A 167 -7.93 -7.33 -6.61
CA PHE A 167 -7.32 -6.00 -6.77
C PHE A 167 -7.23 -5.55 -8.24
N ARG A 168 -7.32 -6.47 -9.20
CA ARG A 168 -7.14 -6.17 -10.63
C ARG A 168 -8.01 -5.00 -11.13
N PRO A 169 -9.33 -4.92 -10.85
CA PRO A 169 -10.15 -3.81 -11.34
C PRO A 169 -9.67 -2.44 -10.85
N THR A 170 -9.26 -2.35 -9.58
CA THR A 170 -8.77 -1.07 -9.02
C THR A 170 -7.34 -0.75 -9.47
N ASN A 171 -6.51 -1.76 -9.76
CA ASN A 171 -5.19 -1.56 -10.34
C ASN A 171 -5.28 -1.03 -11.78
N GLU A 172 -6.15 -1.62 -12.60
CA GLU A 172 -6.41 -1.13 -13.97
C GLU A 172 -6.93 0.31 -13.95
N GLU A 173 -7.82 0.63 -13.02
CA GLU A 173 -8.29 2.00 -12.80
C GLU A 173 -7.16 2.95 -12.35
N LEU A 174 -6.28 2.50 -11.46
CA LEU A 174 -5.10 3.27 -11.03
C LEU A 174 -4.21 3.60 -12.23
N TYR A 175 -3.82 2.60 -13.04
CA TYR A 175 -2.94 2.83 -14.19
C TYR A 175 -3.57 3.80 -15.18
N ASN A 176 -4.87 3.66 -15.47
CA ASN A 176 -5.58 4.59 -16.32
C ASN A 176 -5.59 6.02 -15.73
N LEU A 177 -5.78 6.16 -14.42
CA LEU A 177 -5.73 7.45 -13.74
C LEU A 177 -4.35 8.09 -13.85
N LEU A 178 -3.28 7.33 -13.63
CA LEU A 178 -1.89 7.81 -13.70
C LEU A 178 -1.47 8.16 -15.14
N GLN A 179 -2.01 7.45 -16.13
CA GLN A 179 -1.74 7.71 -17.55
C GLN A 179 -2.48 8.96 -18.06
N THR A 180 -3.72 9.18 -17.63
CA THR A 180 -4.59 10.25 -18.16
C THR A 180 -4.48 11.57 -17.42
N LYS A 181 -4.05 11.56 -16.14
CA LYS A 181 -3.93 12.78 -15.34
C LYS A 181 -2.58 13.45 -15.52
N ARG A 182 -2.59 14.79 -15.49
CA ARG A 182 -1.38 15.59 -15.51
C ARG A 182 -0.75 15.65 -14.12
N LEU A 183 -0.08 14.57 -13.78
CA LEU A 183 0.77 14.46 -12.59
C LEU A 183 2.11 15.19 -12.78
N PRO A 184 2.91 15.38 -11.72
CA PRO A 184 4.20 16.07 -11.78
C PRO A 184 5.16 15.47 -12.81
N ILE A 185 6.07 16.28 -13.36
CA ILE A 185 6.96 15.89 -14.48
C ILE A 185 7.96 14.80 -14.11
N MET A 186 8.30 14.66 -12.83
CA MET A 186 9.22 13.66 -12.32
C MET A 186 8.52 12.34 -11.97
N GLU A 187 7.23 12.21 -12.22
CA GLU A 187 6.51 10.95 -11.99
C GLU A 187 6.96 9.85 -12.97
N GLN A 188 6.95 8.60 -12.54
CA GLN A 188 7.28 7.47 -13.39
C GLN A 188 6.17 7.24 -14.42
N ARG A 189 6.52 7.23 -15.71
CA ARG A 189 5.57 7.04 -16.82
C ARG A 189 6.08 6.07 -17.88
N PRO A 190 5.33 5.00 -18.23
CA PRO A 190 4.14 4.55 -17.50
C PRO A 190 4.48 4.15 -16.06
N PHE A 191 3.51 4.22 -15.15
CA PHE A 191 3.67 3.65 -13.81
C PHE A 191 3.83 2.14 -13.96
N PRO A 192 4.80 1.50 -13.26
CA PRO A 192 5.08 0.09 -13.44
C PRO A 192 3.90 -0.75 -12.99
N GLU A 193 3.56 -1.78 -13.76
CA GLU A 193 2.55 -2.74 -13.34
C GLU A 193 3.02 -3.50 -12.09
N PHE A 194 2.10 -3.71 -11.15
CA PHE A 194 2.29 -4.58 -10.01
C PHE A 194 2.46 -6.03 -10.49
N VAL A 195 3.59 -6.64 -10.11
CA VAL A 195 3.94 -8.00 -10.50
C VAL A 195 3.84 -8.91 -9.27
N ILE A 196 3.10 -10.02 -9.43
CA ILE A 196 3.00 -11.09 -8.44
C ILE A 196 4.35 -11.81 -8.42
N SER A 197 4.97 -11.93 -7.25
CA SER A 197 6.41 -12.22 -7.18
C SER A 197 6.79 -13.70 -7.15
N ASN A 198 5.85 -14.66 -7.07
CA ASN A 198 6.23 -16.07 -6.88
C ASN A 198 5.32 -17.09 -7.60
N CYS A 199 4.46 -16.61 -8.48
CA CYS A 199 3.55 -17.37 -9.34
C CYS A 199 3.37 -16.51 -10.60
#